data_AF-A0A0W0WCV4-F1
#
_entry.id   AF-A0A0W0WCV4-F1
#
_cell.length_a   1.000
_cell.length_b   1.000
_cell.length_c   1.000
_cell.angle_alpha   90.00
_cell.angle_beta   90.00
_cell.angle_gamma   90.00
#
_symmetry.space_group_name_H-M   'P 1'
#
loop_
_entity.id
_entity.type
_entity.pdbx_description
1 polymer ?
#
loop_
_entity_poly.entity_id
_entity_poly.type
_entity_poly.pdbx_seq_one_letter_code
_entity_poly.pdbx_strand_id
1 'polypeptide(L)'
;MRALLKSTLLLLLLTFTSVNWADTNLSSWFSKGPNNQIKLRVDLFLSSTCPHCQKADAFFSTLETQKPWLDVHRYLINQDKAALEMFHQELKQVKIDDYAVPAIFFCSSRWVGFDEANTTGQNLLRGLDYCYQEISKTGSLTPQTAHVLHQLSNASWFDASMTSQPSLLLFTLTMAMTDAFGPCSLFIILALFSFLWLYKERGVMIGLAVLFLLSVMVVHHFQQDHTIFFYQVLSVFQIPAELIGLGLIIYVLVIYFKGIRVRPGFTIPVLVVLTASAVQAYQQNCTPNFGLIYQQWLDGQGLTTIQGELIEIGYQLLYILPLALLAFLLIYFRNHERLKKFERILTYFSWYSLFIIGILLIIFPHGFSYFIVSIATIALALLAGWLTIKKLTRFRQ
;
A
#
# COMPACT_ATOMS: atom_id res chain seq x y z
N MET A 1 1.32 -31.86 -22.54
CA MET A 1 0.58 -31.20 -21.44
C MET A 1 1.45 -30.88 -20.23
N ARG A 2 2.27 -31.81 -19.70
CA ARG A 2 3.32 -31.51 -18.68
C ARG A 2 4.35 -30.45 -19.13
N ALA A 3 4.64 -30.38 -20.42
CA ALA A 3 5.61 -29.42 -20.97
C ALA A 3 5.10 -27.97 -21.06
N LEU A 4 3.78 -27.74 -21.23
CA LEU A 4 3.25 -26.37 -21.35
C LEU A 4 3.08 -25.70 -19.98
N LEU A 5 2.62 -26.44 -18.96
CA LEU A 5 2.57 -25.93 -17.59
C LEU A 5 3.99 -25.58 -17.11
N LYS A 6 4.99 -26.43 -17.42
CA LYS A 6 6.41 -26.14 -17.17
C LYS A 6 6.93 -24.94 -17.96
N SER A 7 6.56 -24.79 -19.24
CA SER A 7 7.05 -23.69 -20.08
C SER A 7 6.44 -22.33 -19.71
N THR A 8 5.20 -22.28 -19.24
CA THR A 8 4.61 -21.05 -18.70
C THR A 8 5.10 -20.73 -17.29
N LEU A 9 5.38 -21.74 -16.46
CA LEU A 9 5.98 -21.55 -15.12
C LEU A 9 7.44 -21.08 -15.23
N LEU A 10 8.20 -21.58 -16.21
CA LEU A 10 9.59 -21.20 -16.45
C LEU A 10 9.71 -19.77 -17.01
N LEU A 11 8.78 -19.36 -17.88
CA LEU A 11 8.76 -17.99 -18.41
C LEU A 11 8.32 -16.96 -17.34
N LEU A 12 7.44 -17.36 -16.40
CA LEU A 12 7.09 -16.53 -15.24
C LEU A 12 8.23 -16.49 -14.20
N LEU A 13 8.97 -17.58 -13.99
CA LEU A 13 10.12 -17.61 -13.06
C LEU A 13 11.30 -16.76 -13.55
N LEU A 14 11.51 -16.63 -14.87
CA LEU A 14 12.62 -15.88 -15.45
C LEU A 14 12.41 -14.35 -15.41
N THR A 15 11.19 -13.87 -15.21
CA THR A 15 10.88 -12.43 -15.11
C THR A 15 10.93 -11.86 -13.69
N PHE A 16 11.23 -12.66 -12.66
CA PHE A 16 11.24 -12.23 -11.25
C PHE A 16 12.61 -12.35 -10.57
N THR A 17 13.71 -12.18 -11.31
CA THR A 17 15.01 -11.93 -10.67
C THR A 17 15.16 -10.45 -10.35
N SER A 18 14.46 -9.99 -9.30
CA SER A 18 14.80 -8.71 -8.69
C SER A 18 16.11 -8.87 -7.94
N VAL A 19 17.13 -8.17 -8.44
CA VAL A 19 18.38 -8.00 -7.73
C VAL A 19 18.12 -7.02 -6.58
N ASN A 20 17.91 -7.52 -5.37
CA ASN A 20 17.87 -6.70 -4.17
C ASN A 20 19.30 -6.30 -3.79
N TRP A 21 19.75 -5.13 -4.26
CA TRP A 21 20.82 -4.40 -3.62
C TRP A 21 20.19 -3.42 -2.63
N ALA A 22 20.23 -3.76 -1.35
CA ALA A 22 19.99 -2.80 -0.27
C ALA A 22 21.29 -2.67 0.51
N ASP A 23 22.17 -1.79 0.04
CA ASP A 23 23.30 -1.27 0.81
C ASP A 23 22.99 0.20 1.13
N THR A 24 22.29 0.41 2.24
CA THR A 24 22.25 1.71 2.91
C THR A 24 22.83 1.52 4.30
N ASN A 25 23.84 2.31 4.62
CA ASN A 25 24.51 2.27 5.91
C ASN A 25 23.59 2.90 6.98
N LEU A 26 22.56 2.14 7.39
CA LEU A 26 21.51 2.54 8.36
C LEU A 26 22.07 2.91 9.75
N SER A 27 23.36 2.70 9.99
CA SER A 27 24.05 2.92 11.26
C SER A 27 24.36 4.39 11.57
N SER A 28 24.27 5.31 10.61
CA SER A 28 24.62 6.73 10.80
C SER A 28 23.56 7.56 11.54
N TRP A 29 22.33 7.05 11.68
CA TRP A 29 21.19 7.80 12.22
C TRP A 29 21.09 7.83 13.74
N PHE A 30 21.91 7.06 14.45
CA PHE A 30 21.92 7.05 15.91
C PHE A 30 23.31 6.74 16.46
N SER A 31 23.57 7.19 17.68
CA SER A 31 24.78 6.85 18.42
C SER A 31 24.44 6.22 19.77
N LYS A 32 25.36 5.42 20.29
CA LYS A 32 25.26 4.82 21.63
C LYS A 32 26.23 5.58 22.55
N GLY A 33 25.67 6.34 23.48
CA GLY A 33 26.45 7.05 24.50
C GLY A 33 26.96 6.12 25.61
N PRO A 34 27.70 6.67 26.59
CA PRO A 34 28.06 5.95 27.81
C PRO A 34 26.77 5.44 28.48
N ASN A 35 26.72 4.17 28.88
CA ASN A 35 25.54 3.47 29.44
C ASN A 35 24.49 3.00 28.41
N ASN A 36 24.86 2.85 27.13
CA ASN A 36 23.95 2.35 26.08
C ASN A 36 22.71 3.24 25.85
N GLN A 37 22.80 4.51 26.26
CA GLN A 37 21.77 5.50 25.97
C GLN A 37 21.83 5.86 24.49
N ILE A 38 20.71 5.72 23.79
CA ILE A 38 20.60 6.02 22.37
C ILE A 38 20.40 7.51 22.21
N LYS A 39 21.23 8.14 21.36
CA LYS A 39 20.99 9.47 20.83
C LYS A 39 20.62 9.37 19.37
N LEU A 40 19.45 9.87 19.02
CA LEU A 40 18.92 9.89 17.66
C LEU A 40 19.33 11.19 16.97
N ARG A 41 20.03 11.07 15.83
CA ARG A 41 20.38 12.21 15.00
C ARG A 41 19.16 12.67 14.21
N VAL A 42 18.88 13.97 14.25
CA VAL A 42 17.85 14.63 13.46
C VAL A 42 18.46 15.81 12.72
N ASP A 43 18.42 15.80 11.39
CA ASP A 43 18.97 16.87 10.56
C ASP A 43 17.83 17.74 10.01
N LEU A 44 17.86 19.04 10.33
CA LEU A 44 16.89 20.05 9.87
C LEU A 44 17.53 20.92 8.79
N PHE A 45 17.04 20.80 7.56
CA PHE A 45 17.39 21.72 6.47
C PHE A 45 16.33 22.82 6.37
N LEU A 46 16.77 24.06 6.57
CA LEU A 46 15.93 25.22 6.77
C LEU A 46 16.34 26.37 5.84
N SER A 47 15.40 27.27 5.57
CA SER A 47 15.68 28.58 4.96
C SER A 47 15.33 29.70 5.93
N SER A 48 16.21 30.69 6.07
CA SER A 48 15.99 31.82 6.98
C SER A 48 14.79 32.70 6.60
N THR A 49 14.33 32.63 5.34
CA THR A 49 13.18 33.40 4.83
C THR A 49 11.86 32.63 4.86
N CYS A 50 11.87 31.37 5.31
CA CYS A 50 10.68 30.51 5.31
C CYS A 50 9.97 30.55 6.68
N PRO A 51 8.70 30.99 6.76
CA PRO A 51 7.94 31.01 8.01
C PRO A 51 7.76 29.61 8.62
N HIS A 52 7.51 28.59 7.79
CA HIS A 52 7.38 27.20 8.25
C HIS A 52 8.68 26.65 8.82
N CYS A 53 9.85 27.07 8.29
CA CYS A 53 11.15 26.71 8.86
C CYS A 53 11.33 27.29 10.27
N GLN A 54 10.87 28.51 10.51
CA GLN A 54 10.95 29.14 11.85
C GLN A 54 10.07 28.41 12.86
N LYS A 55 8.85 28.01 12.45
CA LYS A 55 7.97 27.20 13.30
C LYS A 55 8.57 25.82 13.61
N ALA A 56 9.15 25.14 12.61
CA ALA A 56 9.82 23.86 12.80
C ALA A 56 11.01 23.98 13.76
N ASP A 57 11.84 25.01 13.60
CA ASP A 57 12.99 25.26 14.46
C ASP A 57 12.58 25.51 15.93
N ALA A 58 11.52 26.30 16.15
CA ALA A 58 10.96 26.54 17.47
C ALA A 58 10.41 25.25 18.12
N PHE A 59 9.74 24.41 17.33
CA PHE A 59 9.24 23.10 17.77
C PHE A 59 10.40 22.18 18.20
N PHE A 60 11.44 22.03 17.39
CA PHE A 60 12.59 21.18 17.72
C PHE A 60 13.40 21.72 18.91
N SER A 61 13.54 23.04 19.04
CA SER A 61 14.19 23.65 20.21
C SER A 61 13.46 23.30 21.52
N THR A 62 12.13 23.25 21.48
CA THR A 62 11.31 22.80 22.62
C THR A 62 11.48 21.31 22.86
N LEU A 63 11.48 20.49 21.80
CA LEU A 63 11.65 19.04 21.90
C LEU A 63 12.99 18.62 22.48
N GLU A 64 14.10 19.27 22.12
CA GLU A 64 15.44 18.96 22.66
C GLU A 64 15.48 19.05 24.19
N THR A 65 14.73 20.00 24.75
CA THR A 65 14.61 20.17 26.21
C THR A 65 13.80 19.03 26.85
N GLN A 66 12.76 18.56 26.15
CA GLN A 66 11.84 17.53 26.64
C GLN A 66 12.34 16.09 26.40
N LYS A 67 13.18 15.89 25.37
CA LYS A 67 13.62 14.61 24.85
C LYS A 67 15.15 14.64 24.65
N PRO A 68 15.95 14.46 25.73
CA PRO A 68 17.41 14.57 25.68
C PRO A 68 18.11 13.48 24.86
N TRP A 69 17.36 12.50 24.36
CA TRP A 69 17.82 11.49 23.41
C TRP A 69 17.80 12.00 21.96
N LEU A 70 17.32 13.21 21.69
CA LEU A 70 17.44 13.86 20.38
C LEU A 70 18.77 14.60 20.27
N ASP A 71 19.42 14.48 19.12
CA ASP A 71 20.60 15.22 18.72
C ASP A 71 20.26 15.98 17.42
N VAL A 72 19.86 17.24 17.55
CA VAL A 72 19.28 18.03 16.46
C VAL A 72 20.33 18.92 15.81
N HIS A 73 20.58 18.71 14.53
CA HIS A 73 21.50 19.48 13.71
C HIS A 73 20.71 20.41 12.78
N ARG A 74 21.13 21.67 12.67
CA ARG A 74 20.41 22.70 11.89
C ARG A 74 21.29 23.21 10.76
N TYR A 75 20.74 23.22 9.55
CA TYR A 75 21.45 23.56 8.32
C TYR A 75 20.67 24.65 7.56
N LEU A 76 21.22 25.87 7.49
CA LEU A 76 20.61 27.01 6.77
C LEU A 76 21.06 27.02 5.31
N ILE A 77 20.28 26.40 4.44
CA ILE A 77 20.67 26.13 3.04
C ILE A 77 20.80 27.37 2.16
N ASN A 78 20.17 28.49 2.56
CA ASN A 78 20.22 29.76 1.83
C ASN A 78 21.37 30.66 2.25
N GLN A 79 22.11 30.30 3.30
CA GLN A 79 23.21 31.08 3.86
C GLN A 79 24.55 30.32 3.84
N ASP A 80 24.50 28.98 3.97
CA ASP A 80 25.67 28.13 3.96
C ASP A 80 25.68 27.19 2.75
N LYS A 81 26.70 27.32 1.91
CA LYS A 81 26.89 26.46 0.74
C LYS A 81 27.14 25.01 1.15
N ALA A 82 27.86 24.76 2.25
CA ALA A 82 28.12 23.41 2.73
C ALA A 82 26.82 22.72 3.18
N ALA A 83 25.94 23.46 3.87
CA ALA A 83 24.59 23.01 4.20
C ALA A 83 23.77 22.63 2.95
N LEU A 84 23.82 23.45 1.90
CA LEU A 84 23.12 23.14 0.64
C LEU A 84 23.71 21.90 -0.07
N GLU A 85 25.04 21.76 -0.09
CA GLU A 85 25.71 20.60 -0.66
C GLU A 85 25.39 19.31 0.13
N MET A 86 25.32 19.40 1.46
CA MET A 86 24.88 18.29 2.32
C MET A 86 23.41 17.93 2.05
N PHE A 87 22.53 18.92 1.93
CA PHE A 87 21.14 18.67 1.59
C PHE A 87 21.02 17.94 0.24
N HIS A 88 21.78 18.38 -0.77
CA HIS A 88 21.83 17.70 -2.07
C HIS A 88 22.30 16.24 -1.96
N GLN A 89 23.26 15.95 -1.09
CA GLN A 89 23.73 14.58 -0.85
C GLN A 89 22.65 13.71 -0.20
N GLU A 90 21.95 14.21 0.81
CA GLU A 90 20.82 13.51 1.44
C GLU A 90 19.68 13.24 0.44
N LEU A 91 19.32 14.24 -0.38
CA LEU A 91 18.32 14.13 -1.44
C LEU A 91 18.68 13.03 -2.46
N LYS A 92 19.95 12.94 -2.85
CA LYS A 92 20.45 11.88 -3.73
C LYS A 92 20.33 10.49 -3.12
N GLN A 93 20.57 10.34 -1.81
CA GLN A 93 20.43 9.05 -1.12
C GLN A 93 18.98 8.55 -1.15
N VAL A 94 18.02 9.45 -0.97
CA VAL A 94 16.59 9.13 -1.01
C VAL A 94 15.98 9.16 -2.43
N LYS A 95 16.77 9.48 -3.46
CA LYS A 95 16.36 9.60 -4.88
C LYS A 95 15.21 10.60 -5.09
N ILE A 96 15.24 11.73 -4.40
CA ILE A 96 14.25 12.80 -4.52
C ILE A 96 14.93 14.07 -5.02
N ASP A 97 14.42 14.68 -6.09
CA ASP A 97 14.98 15.88 -6.71
C ASP A 97 14.23 17.18 -6.33
N ASP A 98 13.67 17.22 -5.12
CA ASP A 98 12.92 18.37 -4.59
C ASP A 98 13.62 18.96 -3.35
N TYR A 99 13.92 20.26 -3.40
CA TYR A 99 14.56 21.04 -2.34
C TYR A 99 13.56 21.75 -1.40
N ALA A 100 12.32 21.27 -1.32
CA ALA A 100 11.32 21.77 -0.38
C ALA A 100 11.84 21.77 1.07
N VAL A 101 11.62 22.90 1.77
CA VAL A 101 11.99 23.15 3.17
C VAL A 101 10.76 23.64 3.98
N PRO A 102 10.69 23.39 5.30
CA PRO A 102 11.67 22.65 6.11
C PRO A 102 11.71 21.17 5.70
N ALA A 103 12.92 20.60 5.62
CA ALA A 103 13.13 19.18 5.41
C ALA A 103 13.81 18.59 6.64
N ILE A 104 13.15 17.62 7.26
CA ILE A 104 13.59 16.97 8.50
C ILE A 104 13.97 15.53 8.18
N PHE A 105 15.21 15.17 8.45
CA PHE A 105 15.73 13.82 8.22
C PHE A 105 16.04 13.12 9.54
N PHE A 106 15.55 11.89 9.68
CA PHE A 106 15.91 10.98 10.76
C PHE A 106 15.59 9.55 10.35
N CYS A 107 16.37 8.59 10.88
CA CYS A 107 16.11 7.16 10.68
C CYS A 107 15.89 6.75 9.22
N SER A 108 16.70 7.32 8.31
CA SER A 108 16.61 7.11 6.86
C SER A 108 15.32 7.61 6.21
N SER A 109 14.52 8.43 6.91
CA SER A 109 13.28 9.01 6.38
C SER A 109 13.40 10.52 6.21
N ARG A 110 12.68 11.06 5.21
CA ARG A 110 12.58 12.50 4.94
C ARG A 110 11.15 12.96 5.15
N TRP A 111 10.97 13.93 6.02
CA TRP A 111 9.71 14.61 6.29
C TRP A 111 9.79 16.04 5.77
N VAL A 112 8.73 16.50 5.10
CA VAL A 112 8.72 17.81 4.44
C VAL A 112 7.55 18.63 4.96
N GLY A 113 7.82 19.91 5.21
CA GLY A 113 6.82 20.86 5.69
C GLY A 113 6.62 20.82 7.20
N PHE A 114 6.06 21.91 7.72
CA PHE A 114 5.69 22.04 9.13
C PHE A 114 4.66 23.15 9.26
N ASP A 115 3.49 22.85 9.81
CA ASP A 115 2.46 23.85 10.05
C ASP A 115 2.37 24.22 11.54
N GLU A 116 1.82 23.33 12.37
CA GLU A 116 1.68 23.55 13.81
C GLU A 116 2.16 22.34 14.63
N ALA A 117 2.49 22.59 15.90
CA ALA A 117 2.96 21.57 16.84
C ALA A 117 1.89 20.50 17.14
N ASN A 118 0.60 20.88 17.10
CA ASN A 118 -0.52 19.99 17.34
C ASN A 118 -0.99 19.22 16.09
N THR A 119 -0.51 19.56 14.89
CA THR A 119 -0.83 18.89 13.63
C THR A 119 0.40 18.13 13.13
N THR A 120 1.17 18.72 12.20
CA THR A 120 2.41 18.16 11.65
C THR A 120 3.44 17.80 12.73
N GLY A 121 3.52 18.59 13.82
CA GLY A 121 4.40 18.29 14.94
C GLY A 121 4.06 17.00 15.67
N GLN A 122 2.77 16.65 15.82
CA GLN A 122 2.36 15.38 16.42
C GLN A 122 2.74 14.20 15.53
N ASN A 123 2.56 14.32 14.20
CA ASN A 123 2.95 13.29 13.24
C ASN A 123 4.46 13.04 13.25
N LEU A 124 5.26 14.12 13.29
CA LEU A 124 6.72 14.05 13.44
C LEU A 124 7.13 13.39 14.76
N LEU A 125 6.52 13.82 15.88
CA LEU A 125 6.82 13.25 17.20
C LEU A 125 6.50 11.76 17.26
N ARG A 126 5.37 11.34 16.67
CA ARG A 126 4.98 9.92 16.55
C ARG A 126 6.04 9.11 15.80
N GLY A 127 6.58 9.65 14.70
CA GLY A 127 7.68 9.02 13.95
C GLY A 127 9.00 8.95 14.73
N LEU A 128 9.38 10.03 15.41
CA LEU A 128 10.59 10.09 16.24
C LEU A 128 10.52 9.08 17.41
N ASP A 129 9.41 9.09 18.15
CA ASP A 129 9.19 8.17 19.28
C ASP A 129 9.18 6.71 18.80
N TYR A 130 8.53 6.41 17.67
CA TYR A 130 8.56 5.07 17.06
C TYR A 130 10.00 4.63 16.74
N CYS A 131 10.77 5.48 16.06
CA CYS A 131 12.13 5.11 15.70
C CYS A 131 13.02 4.88 16.94
N TYR A 132 12.95 5.78 17.92
CA TYR A 132 13.69 5.67 19.17
C TYR A 132 13.36 4.37 19.91
N GLN A 133 12.07 4.02 20.01
CA GLN A 133 11.64 2.78 20.67
C GLN A 133 12.15 1.53 19.95
N GLU A 134 12.09 1.48 18.62
CA GLU A 134 12.54 0.32 17.86
C GLU A 134 14.07 0.13 17.91
N ILE A 135 14.84 1.22 17.82
CA ILE A 135 16.30 1.17 18.01
C ILE A 135 16.63 0.77 19.45
N SER A 136 15.86 1.24 20.44
CA SER A 136 16.06 0.87 21.85
C SER A 136 15.82 -0.62 22.12
N LYS A 137 14.85 -1.22 21.44
CA LYS A 137 14.54 -2.66 21.56
C LYS A 137 15.56 -3.54 20.83
N THR A 138 15.90 -3.17 19.60
CA THR A 138 16.68 -4.03 18.69
C THR A 138 18.18 -3.72 18.70
N GLY A 139 18.57 -2.55 19.18
CA GLY A 139 19.95 -2.05 19.18
C GLY A 139 20.47 -1.58 17.82
N SER A 140 19.62 -1.54 16.79
CA SER A 140 19.94 -1.15 15.41
C SER A 140 18.73 -0.57 14.68
N LEU A 141 18.94 0.27 13.65
CA LEU A 141 17.86 0.67 12.76
C LEU A 141 17.58 -0.46 11.75
N THR A 142 16.44 -1.12 11.88
CA THR A 142 16.07 -2.23 10.98
C THR A 142 15.48 -1.71 9.66
N PRO A 143 15.62 -2.45 8.54
CA PRO A 143 14.95 -2.10 7.28
C PRO A 143 13.43 -1.96 7.41
N GLN A 144 12.81 -2.75 8.30
CA GLN A 144 11.38 -2.67 8.58
C GLN A 144 11.02 -1.34 9.26
N THR A 145 11.78 -0.92 10.27
CA THR A 145 11.59 0.38 10.94
C THR A 145 11.71 1.52 9.93
N ALA A 146 12.74 1.49 9.08
CA ALA A 146 12.92 2.47 8.02
C ALA A 146 11.74 2.46 7.03
N HIS A 147 11.22 1.28 6.64
CA HIS A 147 10.06 1.17 5.75
C HIS A 147 8.80 1.82 6.33
N VAL A 148 8.48 1.56 7.61
CA VAL A 148 7.33 2.21 8.27
C VAL A 148 7.49 3.72 8.28
N LEU A 149 8.69 4.21 8.61
CA LEU A 149 8.97 5.64 8.62
C LEU A 149 8.87 6.27 7.23
N HIS A 150 9.32 5.58 6.18
CA HIS A 150 9.13 6.03 4.80
C HIS A 150 7.65 6.14 4.42
N GLN A 151 6.80 5.18 4.82
CA GLN A 151 5.36 5.27 4.56
C GLN A 151 4.75 6.49 5.25
N LEU A 152 5.08 6.70 6.53
CA LEU A 152 4.61 7.86 7.29
C LEU A 152 5.13 9.19 6.72
N SER A 153 6.41 9.25 6.32
CA SER A 153 7.04 10.47 5.83
C SER A 153 6.60 10.84 4.42
N ASN A 154 6.34 9.86 3.54
CA ASN A 154 5.81 10.12 2.20
C ASN A 154 4.42 10.77 2.23
N ALA A 155 3.63 10.51 3.26
CA ALA A 155 2.34 11.16 3.45
C ALA A 155 2.48 12.65 3.84
N SER A 156 3.56 13.03 4.54
CA SER A 156 3.79 14.41 5.00
C SER A 156 4.00 15.42 3.87
N TRP A 157 4.54 14.99 2.72
CA TRP A 157 4.81 15.87 1.57
C TRP A 157 3.54 16.51 0.99
N PHE A 158 2.41 15.79 1.05
CA PHE A 158 1.17 16.27 0.45
C PHE A 158 0.61 17.47 1.21
N ASP A 159 0.61 17.41 2.54
CA ASP A 159 0.18 18.53 3.39
C ASP A 159 1.06 19.77 3.18
N ALA A 160 2.38 19.58 3.06
CA ALA A 160 3.33 20.67 2.84
C ALA A 160 3.14 21.40 1.51
N SER A 161 2.55 20.74 0.51
CA SER A 161 2.37 21.25 -0.85
C SER A 161 1.00 21.91 -1.06
N MET A 162 0.14 21.91 -0.04
CA MET A 162 -1.25 22.35 -0.16
C MET A 162 -1.38 23.87 -0.02
N THR A 163 -1.75 24.55 -1.11
CA THR A 163 -1.83 26.03 -1.19
C THR A 163 -3.22 26.59 -0.85
N SER A 164 -4.25 25.76 -0.84
CA SER A 164 -5.62 26.12 -0.45
C SER A 164 -6.19 25.03 0.47
N GLN A 165 -6.97 25.43 1.47
CA GLN A 165 -7.65 24.47 2.35
C GLN A 165 -8.98 24.07 1.71
N PRO A 166 -9.10 22.86 1.10
CA PRO A 166 -10.36 22.38 0.59
C PRO A 166 -11.37 22.17 1.72
N SER A 167 -12.67 22.22 1.39
CA SER A 167 -13.68 21.79 2.36
C SER A 167 -13.53 20.31 2.68
N LEU A 168 -13.87 19.93 3.91
CA LEU A 168 -13.80 18.56 4.40
C LEU A 168 -14.43 17.55 3.42
N LEU A 169 -15.64 17.85 2.95
CA LEU A 169 -16.35 16.97 2.02
C LEU A 169 -15.62 16.84 0.68
N LEU A 170 -15.14 17.95 0.12
CA LEU A 170 -14.47 17.93 -1.18
C LEU A 170 -13.18 17.13 -1.10
N PHE A 171 -12.38 17.35 -0.05
CA PHE A 171 -11.12 16.63 0.15
C PHE A 171 -11.33 15.13 0.39
N THR A 172 -12.34 14.78 1.20
CA THR A 172 -12.71 13.38 1.43
C THR A 172 -13.11 12.69 0.13
N LEU A 173 -13.93 13.34 -0.69
CA LEU A 173 -14.36 12.79 -1.98
C LEU A 173 -13.17 12.61 -2.94
N THR A 174 -12.33 13.64 -3.09
CA THR A 174 -11.22 13.57 -4.04
C THR A 174 -10.19 12.54 -3.63
N MET A 175 -9.83 12.46 -2.34
CA MET A 175 -8.87 11.49 -1.85
C MET A 175 -9.39 10.06 -1.92
N ALA A 176 -10.61 9.80 -1.46
CA ALA A 176 -11.19 8.44 -1.53
C ALA A 176 -11.31 7.94 -2.96
N MET A 177 -11.69 8.80 -3.91
CA MET A 177 -11.77 8.43 -5.33
C MET A 177 -10.38 8.23 -5.94
N THR A 178 -9.42 9.08 -5.60
CA THR A 178 -8.04 8.94 -6.10
C THR A 178 -7.40 7.65 -5.60
N ASP A 179 -7.66 7.27 -4.34
CA ASP A 179 -7.22 6.00 -3.79
C ASP A 179 -7.89 4.82 -4.50
N ALA A 180 -9.22 4.85 -4.63
CA ALA A 180 -9.99 3.77 -5.24
C ALA A 180 -9.63 3.52 -6.72
N PHE A 181 -9.34 4.58 -7.48
CA PHE A 181 -8.89 4.49 -8.88
C PHE A 181 -7.36 4.50 -9.04
N GLY A 182 -6.62 4.43 -7.93
CA GLY A 182 -5.18 4.42 -7.94
C GLY A 182 -4.60 3.25 -8.74
N PRO A 183 -3.40 3.41 -9.33
CA PRO A 183 -2.76 2.36 -10.13
C PRO A 183 -2.59 1.02 -9.39
N CYS A 184 -2.53 1.06 -8.05
CA CYS A 184 -2.37 -0.09 -7.20
C CYS A 184 -3.69 -0.86 -6.95
N SER A 185 -4.88 -0.28 -7.18
CA SER A 185 -6.18 -0.95 -6.92
C SER A 185 -6.55 -2.03 -7.93
N LEU A 186 -5.77 -2.17 -9.02
CA LEU A 186 -6.06 -3.11 -10.10
C LEU A 186 -6.14 -4.57 -9.64
N PHE A 187 -5.36 -4.99 -8.64
CA PHE A 187 -5.40 -6.38 -8.15
C PHE A 187 -6.67 -6.70 -7.39
N ILE A 188 -7.18 -5.78 -6.56
CA ILE A 188 -8.43 -5.99 -5.83
C ILE A 188 -9.63 -5.99 -6.78
N ILE A 189 -9.61 -5.14 -7.81
CA ILE A 189 -10.56 -5.16 -8.92
C ILE A 189 -10.53 -6.51 -9.65
N LEU A 190 -9.32 -6.98 -9.97
CA LEU A 190 -9.10 -8.23 -10.70
C LEU A 190 -9.58 -9.45 -9.89
N ALA A 191 -9.30 -9.47 -8.59
CA ALA A 191 -9.74 -10.52 -7.68
C ALA A 191 -11.27 -10.55 -7.57
N LEU A 192 -11.90 -9.40 -7.34
CA LEU A 192 -13.37 -9.27 -7.28
C LEU A 192 -14.01 -9.76 -8.58
N PHE A 193 -13.55 -9.26 -9.73
CA PHE A 193 -14.04 -9.69 -11.03
C PHE A 193 -13.92 -11.21 -11.18
N SER A 194 -12.75 -11.77 -10.87
CA SER A 194 -12.47 -13.18 -11.11
C SER A 194 -13.32 -14.09 -10.23
N PHE A 195 -13.50 -13.77 -8.95
CA PHE A 195 -14.37 -14.54 -8.08
C PHE A 195 -15.82 -14.48 -8.53
N LEU A 196 -16.37 -13.29 -8.79
CA LEU A 196 -17.77 -13.15 -9.20
C LEU A 196 -18.03 -13.80 -10.56
N TRP A 197 -17.10 -13.67 -11.51
CA TRP A 197 -17.26 -14.21 -12.86
C TRP A 197 -17.33 -15.74 -12.90
N LEU A 198 -16.75 -16.44 -11.92
CA LEU A 198 -16.76 -17.91 -11.88
C LEU A 198 -18.12 -18.49 -11.43
N TYR A 199 -19.01 -17.67 -10.87
CA TYR A 199 -20.36 -18.08 -10.47
C TYR A 199 -21.43 -17.51 -11.41
N LYS A 200 -22.56 -18.22 -11.54
CA LYS A 200 -23.70 -17.80 -12.37
C LYS A 200 -24.93 -17.43 -11.55
N GLU A 201 -25.04 -17.97 -10.35
CA GLU A 201 -26.18 -17.76 -9.47
C GLU A 201 -26.08 -16.40 -8.79
N ARG A 202 -27.10 -15.56 -8.98
CA ARG A 202 -27.11 -14.17 -8.47
C ARG A 202 -26.97 -14.08 -6.95
N GLY A 203 -27.66 -14.95 -6.20
CA GLY A 203 -27.56 -14.97 -4.73
C GLY A 203 -26.15 -15.23 -4.24
N VAL A 204 -25.46 -16.19 -4.86
CA VAL A 204 -24.04 -16.49 -4.57
C VAL A 204 -23.15 -15.30 -4.90
N MET A 205 -23.32 -14.69 -6.08
CA MET A 205 -22.53 -13.53 -6.48
C MET A 205 -22.70 -12.35 -5.50
N ILE A 206 -23.93 -12.06 -5.06
CA ILE A 206 -24.21 -11.01 -4.08
C ILE A 206 -23.50 -11.33 -2.76
N GLY A 207 -23.62 -12.56 -2.25
CA GLY A 207 -22.98 -12.96 -0.99
C GLY A 207 -21.45 -12.84 -1.06
N LEU A 208 -20.83 -13.29 -2.15
CA LEU A 208 -19.38 -13.14 -2.34
C LEU A 208 -18.96 -11.69 -2.48
N ALA A 209 -19.73 -10.86 -3.20
CA ALA A 209 -19.45 -9.44 -3.36
C ALA A 209 -19.49 -8.71 -2.00
N VAL A 210 -20.53 -8.94 -1.19
CA VAL A 210 -20.65 -8.33 0.14
C VAL A 210 -19.47 -8.71 1.04
N LEU A 211 -19.15 -10.00 1.12
CA LEU A 211 -18.02 -10.47 1.93
C LEU A 211 -16.69 -9.89 1.46
N PHE A 212 -16.48 -9.83 0.16
CA PHE A 212 -15.27 -9.25 -0.41
C PHE A 212 -15.16 -7.76 -0.09
N LEU A 213 -16.21 -6.96 -0.32
CA LEU A 213 -16.22 -5.53 -0.05
C LEU A 213 -16.03 -5.21 1.43
N LEU A 214 -16.67 -5.97 2.33
CA LEU A 214 -16.46 -5.83 3.77
C LEU A 214 -15.02 -6.13 4.17
N SER A 215 -14.41 -7.16 3.58
CA SER A 215 -13.01 -7.52 3.85
C SER A 215 -12.04 -6.42 3.43
N VAL A 216 -12.26 -5.83 2.25
CA VAL A 216 -11.50 -4.68 1.75
C VAL A 216 -11.65 -3.50 2.70
N MET A 217 -12.89 -3.15 3.04
CA MET A 217 -13.22 -2.01 3.90
C MET A 217 -12.55 -2.13 5.28
N VAL A 218 -12.64 -3.30 5.91
CA VAL A 218 -12.05 -3.55 7.24
C VAL A 218 -10.54 -3.44 7.22
N VAL A 219 -9.87 -4.02 6.22
CA VAL A 219 -8.40 -3.96 6.13
C VAL A 219 -7.91 -2.56 5.80
N HIS A 220 -8.62 -1.84 4.93
CA HIS A 220 -8.28 -0.46 4.58
C HIS A 220 -8.42 0.49 5.77
N HIS A 221 -9.57 0.44 6.46
CA HIS A 221 -9.80 1.22 7.68
C HIS A 221 -8.77 0.91 8.78
N PHE A 222 -8.51 -0.38 9.04
CA PHE A 222 -7.51 -0.78 10.03
C PHE A 222 -6.10 -0.27 9.70
N GLN A 223 -5.74 -0.17 8.42
CA GLN A 223 -4.48 0.44 8.01
C GLN A 223 -4.45 1.94 8.30
N GLN A 224 -5.54 2.68 8.07
CA GLN A 224 -5.60 4.12 8.32
C GLN A 224 -5.55 4.43 9.82
N ASP A 225 -6.45 3.84 10.60
CA ASP A 225 -6.55 4.10 12.04
C ASP A 225 -5.33 3.56 12.82
N HIS A 226 -4.74 2.44 12.40
CA HIS A 226 -3.65 1.77 13.12
C HIS A 226 -2.40 1.55 12.27
N THR A 227 -1.95 2.58 11.55
CA THR A 227 -0.87 2.48 10.53
C THR A 227 0.41 1.80 11.02
N ILE A 228 0.99 2.20 12.16
CA ILE A 228 2.25 1.62 12.66
C ILE A 228 2.07 0.13 12.96
N PHE A 229 1.00 -0.21 13.68
CA PHE A 229 0.70 -1.59 14.04
C PHE A 229 0.39 -2.45 12.81
N PHE A 230 -0.34 -1.91 11.84
CA PHE A 230 -0.63 -2.55 10.56
C PHE A 230 0.66 -2.99 9.85
N TYR A 231 1.63 -2.10 9.67
CA TYR A 231 2.88 -2.46 8.98
C TYR A 231 3.76 -3.41 9.78
N GLN A 232 3.73 -3.34 11.12
CA GLN A 232 4.39 -4.33 11.97
C GLN A 232 3.78 -5.72 11.75
N VAL A 233 2.46 -5.85 11.76
CA VAL A 233 1.76 -7.12 11.51
C VAL A 233 2.00 -7.61 10.08
N LEU A 234 1.97 -6.73 9.09
CA LEU A 234 2.17 -7.06 7.69
C LEU A 234 3.54 -7.73 7.43
N SER A 235 4.57 -7.33 8.17
CA SER A 235 5.90 -7.95 8.06
C SER A 235 5.90 -9.44 8.44
N VAL A 236 5.06 -9.85 9.39
CA VAL A 236 4.89 -11.25 9.84
C VAL A 236 3.80 -11.98 9.03
N PHE A 237 2.98 -11.24 8.28
CA PHE A 237 1.86 -11.78 7.50
C PHE A 237 2.27 -12.59 6.26
N GLN A 238 3.57 -12.71 5.97
CA GLN A 238 4.11 -13.49 4.85
C GLN A 238 3.65 -14.95 4.88
N ILE A 239 3.72 -15.61 6.04
CA ILE A 239 3.31 -17.03 6.17
C ILE A 239 1.82 -17.23 5.88
N PRO A 240 0.88 -16.45 6.49
CA PRO A 240 -0.51 -16.46 6.08
C PRO A 240 -0.73 -16.23 4.58
N ALA A 241 -0.01 -15.27 3.99
CA ALA A 241 -0.12 -14.95 2.57
C ALA A 241 0.23 -16.15 1.67
N GLU A 242 1.31 -16.87 1.98
CA GLU A 242 1.70 -18.09 1.27
C GLU A 242 0.61 -19.17 1.32
N LEU A 243 0.02 -19.40 2.49
CA LEU A 243 -1.07 -20.38 2.67
C LEU A 243 -2.31 -20.00 1.86
N ILE A 244 -2.66 -18.71 1.83
CA ILE A 244 -3.78 -18.19 1.03
C ILE A 244 -3.48 -18.37 -0.47
N GLY A 245 -2.25 -18.08 -0.90
CA GLY A 245 -1.80 -18.28 -2.27
C GLY A 245 -1.86 -19.75 -2.71
N LEU A 246 -1.45 -20.68 -1.84
CA LEU A 246 -1.60 -22.12 -2.08
C LEU A 246 -3.07 -22.52 -2.19
N GLY A 247 -3.92 -21.99 -1.31
CA GLY A 247 -5.37 -22.18 -1.36
C GLY A 247 -5.99 -21.74 -2.69
N LEU A 248 -5.59 -20.57 -3.20
CA LEU A 248 -6.00 -20.05 -4.50
C LEU A 248 -5.57 -20.97 -5.66
N ILE A 249 -4.31 -21.43 -5.65
CA ILE A 249 -3.80 -22.32 -6.70
C ILE A 249 -4.58 -23.63 -6.70
N ILE A 250 -4.79 -24.24 -5.53
CA ILE A 250 -5.60 -25.47 -5.38
C ILE A 250 -7.02 -25.24 -5.89
N TYR A 251 -7.65 -24.13 -5.49
CA TYR A 251 -8.99 -23.76 -5.93
C TYR A 251 -9.10 -23.65 -7.45
N VAL A 252 -8.17 -22.95 -8.11
CA VAL A 252 -8.15 -22.82 -9.57
C VAL A 252 -7.95 -24.17 -10.25
N LEU A 253 -7.03 -25.01 -9.76
CA LEU A 253 -6.80 -26.34 -10.31
C LEU A 253 -8.05 -27.23 -10.18
N VAL A 254 -8.72 -27.21 -9.03
CA VAL A 254 -9.95 -27.98 -8.82
C VAL A 254 -11.04 -27.57 -9.80
N ILE A 255 -11.28 -26.27 -9.99
CA ILE A 255 -12.28 -25.78 -10.95
C ILE A 255 -11.88 -26.10 -12.38
N TYR A 256 -10.58 -25.98 -12.71
CA TYR A 256 -10.08 -26.31 -14.04
C TYR A 256 -10.35 -27.77 -14.41
N PHE A 257 -10.10 -28.71 -13.49
CA PHE A 257 -10.24 -30.15 -13.75
C PHE A 257 -11.67 -30.67 -13.56
N LYS A 258 -12.39 -30.26 -12.51
CA LYS A 258 -13.75 -30.75 -12.22
C LYS A 258 -14.86 -29.96 -12.95
N GLY A 259 -14.50 -28.85 -13.59
CA GLY A 259 -15.46 -27.90 -14.16
C GLY A 259 -16.23 -27.11 -13.09
N ILE A 260 -16.99 -26.10 -13.53
CA ILE A 260 -17.69 -25.11 -12.67
C ILE A 260 -18.84 -25.72 -11.82
N ARG A 261 -19.01 -27.05 -11.78
CA ARG A 261 -20.05 -27.72 -10.96
C ARG A 261 -19.72 -27.80 -9.47
N VAL A 262 -18.61 -27.20 -9.02
CA VAL A 262 -18.31 -27.10 -7.59
C VAL A 262 -19.33 -26.17 -6.94
N ARG A 263 -20.27 -26.72 -6.17
CA ARG A 263 -21.18 -25.90 -5.35
C ARG A 263 -20.35 -25.07 -4.37
N PRO A 264 -20.69 -23.79 -4.15
CA PRO A 264 -20.04 -22.96 -3.15
C PRO A 264 -20.37 -23.50 -1.76
N GLY A 265 -19.58 -24.45 -1.28
CA GLY A 265 -19.51 -24.76 0.14
C GLY A 265 -18.84 -23.62 0.91
N PHE A 266 -18.72 -23.79 2.21
CA PHE A 266 -18.13 -22.81 3.13
C PHE A 266 -16.70 -22.37 2.75
N THR A 267 -15.94 -23.21 2.03
CA THR A 267 -14.55 -22.94 1.65
C THR A 267 -14.37 -21.76 0.70
N ILE A 268 -15.32 -21.53 -0.20
CA ILE A 268 -15.20 -20.47 -1.22
C ILE A 268 -15.36 -19.08 -0.59
N PRO A 269 -16.42 -18.78 0.19
CA PRO A 269 -16.53 -17.52 0.92
C PRO A 269 -15.31 -17.22 1.79
N VAL A 270 -14.78 -18.23 2.50
CA VAL A 270 -13.56 -18.07 3.30
C VAL A 270 -12.37 -17.67 2.43
N LEU A 271 -12.15 -18.37 1.30
CA LEU A 271 -11.06 -18.04 0.39
C LEU A 271 -11.20 -16.64 -0.21
N VAL A 272 -12.44 -16.21 -0.50
CA VAL A 272 -12.74 -14.85 -1.00
C VAL A 272 -12.36 -13.80 0.04
N VAL A 273 -12.77 -13.97 1.30
CA VAL A 273 -12.42 -13.07 2.40
C VAL A 273 -10.90 -13.01 2.59
N LEU A 274 -10.24 -14.16 2.71
CA LEU A 274 -8.80 -14.23 2.93
C LEU A 274 -8.00 -13.62 1.78
N THR A 275 -8.42 -13.87 0.53
CA THR A 275 -7.77 -13.28 -0.64
C THR A 275 -7.97 -11.77 -0.68
N ALA A 276 -9.19 -11.29 -0.42
CA ALA A 276 -9.47 -9.86 -0.37
C ALA A 276 -8.61 -9.17 0.69
N SER A 277 -8.55 -9.73 1.90
CA SER A 277 -7.74 -9.19 3.00
C SER A 277 -6.25 -9.18 2.68
N ALA A 278 -5.70 -10.28 2.14
CA ALA A 278 -4.28 -10.37 1.84
C ALA A 278 -3.87 -9.42 0.69
N VAL A 279 -4.64 -9.40 -0.40
CA VAL A 279 -4.37 -8.51 -1.54
C VAL A 279 -4.48 -7.05 -1.08
N GLN A 280 -5.54 -6.70 -0.36
CA GLN A 280 -5.73 -5.35 0.19
C GLN A 280 -4.56 -4.94 1.10
N ALA A 281 -4.12 -5.84 1.99
CA ALA A 281 -3.06 -5.53 2.94
C ALA A 281 -1.72 -5.21 2.25
N TYR A 282 -1.32 -5.99 1.25
CA TYR A 282 -0.07 -5.72 0.51
C TYR A 282 -0.19 -4.55 -0.47
N GLN A 283 -1.38 -4.25 -0.98
CA GLN A 283 -1.59 -3.07 -1.83
C GLN A 283 -1.36 -1.75 -1.07
N GLN A 284 -1.55 -1.72 0.25
CA GLN A 284 -1.33 -0.52 1.06
C GLN A 284 0.12 -0.05 1.10
N ASN A 285 1.09 -0.87 0.67
CA ASN A 285 2.48 -0.44 0.52
C ASN A 285 2.70 0.50 -0.68
N CYS A 286 1.66 0.79 -1.47
CA CYS A 286 1.74 1.69 -2.62
C CYS A 286 2.17 3.10 -2.19
N THR A 287 3.05 3.73 -2.97
CA THR A 287 3.52 5.10 -2.72
C THR A 287 3.17 6.01 -3.90
N PRO A 288 2.46 7.13 -3.70
CA PRO A 288 1.91 7.61 -2.42
C PRO A 288 0.72 6.76 -1.93
N ASN A 289 0.59 6.62 -0.60
CA ASN A 289 -0.59 6.01 0.04
C ASN A 289 -1.60 7.13 0.35
N PHE A 290 -2.70 7.19 -0.40
CA PHE A 290 -3.68 8.27 -0.30
C PHE A 290 -4.54 8.18 0.97
N GLY A 291 -4.88 6.98 1.43
CA GLY A 291 -5.53 6.77 2.72
C GLY A 291 -4.71 7.33 3.90
N LEU A 292 -3.39 7.12 3.88
CA LEU A 292 -2.49 7.64 4.91
C LEU A 292 -2.31 9.17 4.83
N ILE A 293 -2.19 9.71 3.61
CA ILE A 293 -2.20 11.17 3.39
C ILE A 293 -3.46 11.79 3.98
N TYR A 294 -4.61 11.20 3.66
CA TYR A 294 -5.90 11.68 4.15
C TYR A 294 -6.00 11.59 5.67
N GLN A 295 -5.52 10.51 6.28
CA GLN A 295 -5.53 10.35 7.73
C GLN A 295 -4.68 11.41 8.43
N GLN A 296 -3.46 11.66 7.95
CA GLN A 296 -2.58 12.69 8.52
C GLN A 296 -3.21 14.09 8.44
N TRP A 297 -3.86 14.39 7.32
CA TRP A 297 -4.59 15.64 7.13
C TRP A 297 -5.81 15.74 8.06
N LEU A 298 -6.56 14.64 8.23
CA LEU A 298 -7.77 14.57 9.05
C LEU A 298 -7.44 14.76 10.54
N ASP A 299 -6.35 14.14 11.02
CA ASP A 299 -5.80 14.32 12.37
C ASP A 299 -5.50 15.81 12.64
N GLY A 300 -5.14 16.57 11.61
CA GLY A 300 -4.84 18.01 11.67
C GLY A 300 -6.06 18.94 11.75
N GLN A 301 -7.28 18.45 11.54
CA GLN A 301 -8.48 19.30 11.46
C GLN A 301 -9.07 19.72 12.83
N GLY A 302 -8.49 19.26 13.95
CA GLY A 302 -8.99 19.59 15.29
C GLY A 302 -10.36 19.00 15.62
N LEU A 303 -10.73 17.91 14.95
CA LEU A 303 -11.99 17.21 15.15
C LEU A 303 -11.99 16.42 16.46
N THR A 304 -13.18 16.22 17.03
CA THR A 304 -13.34 15.22 18.10
C THR A 304 -13.15 13.81 17.55
N THR A 305 -12.74 12.86 18.39
CA THR A 305 -12.56 11.46 17.99
C THR A 305 -13.78 10.89 17.25
N ILE A 306 -14.99 11.16 17.76
CA ILE A 306 -16.24 10.67 17.14
C ILE A 306 -16.48 11.30 15.76
N GLN A 307 -16.17 12.60 15.60
CA GLN A 307 -16.31 13.27 14.30
C GLN A 307 -15.33 12.70 13.29
N GLY A 308 -14.06 12.53 13.68
CA GLY A 308 -13.02 11.93 12.83
C GLY A 308 -13.44 10.54 12.33
N GLU A 309 -13.89 9.67 13.25
CA GLU A 309 -14.37 8.32 12.94
C GLU A 309 -15.55 8.31 11.96
N LEU A 310 -16.55 9.18 12.16
CA LEU A 310 -17.70 9.28 11.26
C LEU A 310 -17.29 9.71 9.84
N ILE A 311 -16.34 10.63 9.74
CA ILE A 311 -15.80 11.11 8.48
C ILE A 311 -14.97 10.02 7.81
N GLU A 312 -14.17 9.29 8.56
CA GLU A 312 -13.39 8.16 8.07
C GLU A 312 -14.29 7.03 7.55
N ILE A 313 -15.39 6.69 8.23
CA ILE A 313 -16.40 5.76 7.70
C ILE A 313 -16.95 6.28 6.37
N GLY A 314 -17.21 7.58 6.27
CA GLY A 314 -17.60 8.22 5.01
C GLY A 314 -16.57 8.02 3.90
N TYR A 315 -15.27 8.18 4.22
CA TYR A 315 -14.17 7.87 3.33
C TYR A 315 -14.21 6.40 2.86
N GLN A 316 -14.38 5.45 3.78
CA GLN A 316 -14.42 4.02 3.44
C GLN A 316 -15.56 3.68 2.48
N LEU A 317 -16.75 4.26 2.70
CA LEU A 317 -17.92 4.06 1.82
C LEU A 317 -17.66 4.59 0.41
N LEU A 318 -17.00 5.75 0.29
CA LEU A 318 -16.60 6.31 -0.99
C LEU A 318 -15.51 5.47 -1.67
N TYR A 319 -14.56 4.98 -0.89
CA TYR A 319 -13.46 4.13 -1.37
C TYR A 319 -13.95 2.82 -2.01
N ILE A 320 -14.92 2.13 -1.38
CA ILE A 320 -15.44 0.86 -1.92
C ILE A 320 -16.47 1.05 -3.05
N LEU A 321 -16.93 2.27 -3.31
CA LEU A 321 -18.00 2.55 -4.27
C LEU A 321 -17.67 2.05 -5.69
N PRO A 322 -16.45 2.25 -6.25
CA PRO A 322 -16.11 1.71 -7.56
C PRO A 322 -16.16 0.17 -7.62
N LEU A 323 -15.75 -0.52 -6.55
CA LEU A 323 -15.84 -1.99 -6.47
C LEU A 323 -17.29 -2.45 -6.34
N ALA A 324 -18.10 -1.75 -5.54
CA ALA A 324 -19.53 -2.03 -5.42
C ALA A 324 -20.26 -1.83 -6.76
N LEU A 325 -19.93 -0.77 -7.50
CA LEU A 325 -20.46 -0.53 -8.84
C LEU A 325 -20.04 -1.63 -9.80
N LEU A 326 -18.76 -2.05 -9.79
CA LEU A 326 -18.29 -3.16 -10.61
C LEU A 326 -19.06 -4.46 -10.30
N ALA A 327 -19.20 -4.81 -9.02
CA ALA A 327 -19.95 -5.99 -8.59
C ALA A 327 -21.41 -5.92 -9.08
N PHE A 328 -22.07 -4.77 -8.90
CA PHE A 328 -23.43 -4.54 -9.37
C PHE A 328 -23.55 -4.75 -10.88
N LEU A 329 -22.66 -4.13 -11.68
CA LEU A 329 -22.65 -4.27 -13.13
C LEU A 329 -22.45 -5.72 -13.57
N LEU A 330 -21.52 -6.46 -12.93
CA LEU A 330 -21.29 -7.87 -13.23
C LEU A 330 -22.50 -8.74 -12.93
N ILE A 331 -23.16 -8.52 -11.78
CA ILE A 331 -24.35 -9.28 -11.37
C ILE A 331 -25.53 -8.98 -12.31
N TYR A 332 -25.75 -7.71 -12.64
CA TYR A 332 -26.84 -7.26 -13.49
C TYR A 332 -26.68 -7.78 -14.93
N PHE A 333 -25.51 -7.57 -15.52
CA PHE A 333 -25.25 -7.90 -16.92
C PHE A 333 -24.79 -9.35 -17.15
N ARG A 334 -24.66 -10.18 -16.11
CA ARG A 334 -24.18 -11.57 -16.19
C ARG A 334 -24.80 -12.40 -17.32
N ASN A 335 -26.10 -12.22 -17.56
CA ASN A 335 -26.86 -13.00 -18.54
C ASN A 335 -27.07 -12.27 -19.88
N HIS A 336 -26.51 -11.07 -20.06
CA HIS A 336 -26.65 -10.28 -21.27
C HIS A 336 -25.93 -10.95 -22.46
N GLU A 337 -26.54 -10.93 -23.64
CA GLU A 337 -26.05 -11.68 -24.82
C GLU A 337 -24.61 -11.31 -25.22
N ARG A 338 -24.26 -10.02 -25.15
CA ARG A 338 -22.89 -9.55 -25.43
C ARG A 338 -21.85 -10.21 -24.52
N LEU A 339 -22.12 -10.34 -23.23
CA LEU A 339 -21.20 -10.96 -22.26
C LEU A 339 -21.12 -12.48 -22.44
N LYS A 340 -22.22 -13.12 -22.82
CA LYS A 340 -22.23 -14.55 -23.18
C LYS A 340 -21.29 -14.87 -24.35
N LYS A 341 -21.17 -13.97 -25.34
CA LYS A 341 -20.21 -14.15 -26.46
C LYS A 341 -18.77 -14.24 -25.98
N PHE A 342 -18.41 -13.48 -24.94
CA PHE A 342 -17.08 -13.48 -24.35
C PHE A 342 -16.93 -14.45 -23.17
N GLU A 343 -17.94 -15.27 -22.86
CA GLU A 343 -17.98 -16.04 -21.62
C GLU A 343 -16.74 -16.89 -21.41
N ARG A 344 -16.36 -17.59 -22.48
CA ARG A 344 -15.19 -18.48 -22.47
C ARG A 344 -13.89 -17.72 -22.22
N ILE A 345 -13.70 -16.55 -22.83
CA ILE A 345 -12.51 -15.71 -22.66
C ILE A 345 -12.42 -15.22 -21.22
N LEU A 346 -13.52 -14.69 -20.70
CA LEU A 346 -13.59 -14.13 -19.35
C LEU A 346 -13.41 -15.19 -18.26
N THR A 347 -13.86 -16.43 -18.49
CA THR A 347 -13.63 -17.55 -17.56
C THR A 347 -12.16 -17.94 -17.49
N TYR A 348 -11.48 -18.09 -18.63
CA TYR A 348 -10.04 -18.37 -18.60
C TYR A 348 -9.23 -17.22 -18.02
N PHE A 349 -9.60 -15.98 -18.38
CA PHE A 349 -9.01 -14.78 -17.76
C PHE A 349 -9.13 -14.84 -16.23
N SER A 350 -10.32 -15.14 -15.70
CA SER A 350 -10.55 -15.26 -14.25
C SER A 350 -9.69 -16.35 -13.60
N TRP A 351 -9.52 -17.51 -14.25
CA TRP A 351 -8.65 -18.58 -13.75
C TRP A 351 -7.19 -18.15 -13.71
N TYR A 352 -6.67 -17.57 -14.80
CA TYR A 352 -5.28 -17.13 -14.85
C TYR A 352 -5.01 -15.98 -13.90
N SER A 353 -5.95 -15.06 -13.74
CA SER A 353 -5.86 -13.96 -12.76
C SER A 353 -5.72 -14.47 -11.34
N LEU A 354 -6.62 -15.35 -10.88
CA LEU A 354 -6.53 -15.93 -9.53
C LEU A 354 -5.28 -16.80 -9.34
N PHE A 355 -4.84 -17.48 -10.39
CA PHE A 355 -3.61 -18.25 -10.35
C PHE A 355 -2.36 -17.36 -10.20
N ILE A 356 -2.28 -16.26 -10.96
CA ILE A 356 -1.17 -15.30 -10.85
C ILE A 356 -1.19 -14.61 -9.49
N ILE A 357 -2.37 -14.21 -8.99
CA ILE A 357 -2.51 -13.65 -7.63
C ILE A 357 -2.01 -14.66 -6.58
N GLY A 358 -2.38 -15.94 -6.71
CA GLY A 358 -1.89 -16.99 -5.82
C GLY A 358 -0.37 -17.16 -5.87
N ILE A 359 0.24 -17.07 -7.06
CA ILE A 359 1.71 -17.10 -7.19
C ILE A 359 2.36 -15.87 -6.55
N LEU A 360 1.80 -14.67 -6.79
CA LEU A 360 2.32 -13.43 -6.22
C LEU A 360 2.28 -13.47 -4.69
N LEU A 361 1.20 -13.95 -4.08
CA LEU A 361 1.10 -14.12 -2.64
C LEU A 361 2.19 -15.04 -2.05
N ILE A 362 2.65 -16.04 -2.82
CA ILE A 362 3.69 -16.99 -2.36
C ILE A 362 5.10 -16.43 -2.58
N ILE A 363 5.37 -15.86 -3.76
CA ILE A 363 6.75 -15.55 -4.19
C ILE A 363 7.12 -14.10 -3.90
N PHE A 364 6.20 -13.17 -4.15
CA PHE A 364 6.48 -11.74 -4.11
C PHE A 364 5.21 -10.94 -3.77
N PRO A 365 4.74 -10.99 -2.51
CA PRO A 365 3.49 -10.35 -2.11
C PRO A 365 3.58 -8.81 -2.19
N HIS A 366 4.76 -8.24 -1.96
CA HIS A 366 4.99 -6.80 -2.20
C HIS A 366 4.76 -6.39 -3.66
N GLY A 367 4.72 -7.33 -4.61
CA GLY A 367 4.33 -7.10 -6.00
C GLY A 367 2.97 -6.43 -6.19
N PHE A 368 2.06 -6.59 -5.22
CA PHE A 368 0.73 -5.99 -5.27
C PHE A 368 0.74 -4.45 -5.22
N SER A 369 1.78 -3.82 -4.69
CA SER A 369 1.92 -2.36 -4.64
C SER A 369 2.58 -1.75 -5.89
N TYR A 370 2.93 -2.56 -6.89
CA TYR A 370 3.60 -2.07 -8.10
C TYR A 370 2.65 -2.04 -9.30
N PHE A 371 2.40 -0.84 -9.83
CA PHE A 371 1.56 -0.65 -11.02
C PHE A 371 1.96 -1.51 -12.23
N ILE A 372 3.26 -1.61 -12.50
CA ILE A 372 3.79 -2.38 -13.63
C ILE A 372 3.43 -3.86 -13.49
N VAL A 373 3.47 -4.40 -12.27
CA VAL A 373 3.12 -5.80 -11.99
C VAL A 373 1.62 -6.05 -12.21
N SER A 374 0.78 -5.07 -11.86
CA SER A 374 -0.66 -5.11 -12.15
C SER A 374 -0.96 -5.19 -13.66
N ILE A 375 -0.34 -4.32 -14.45
CA ILE A 375 -0.51 -4.29 -15.91
C ILE A 375 0.02 -5.59 -16.55
N ALA A 376 1.20 -6.04 -16.12
CA ALA A 376 1.76 -7.32 -16.58
C ALA A 376 0.83 -8.50 -16.27
N THR A 377 0.23 -8.51 -15.08
CA THR A 377 -0.71 -9.57 -14.68
C THR A 377 -1.95 -9.61 -15.58
N ILE A 378 -2.56 -8.45 -15.85
CA ILE A 378 -3.72 -8.36 -16.76
C ILE A 378 -3.35 -8.85 -18.17
N ALA A 379 -2.21 -8.39 -18.70
CA ALA A 379 -1.74 -8.78 -20.03
C ALA A 379 -1.46 -10.29 -20.12
N LEU A 380 -0.79 -10.86 -19.12
CA LEU A 380 -0.50 -12.29 -19.05
C LEU A 380 -1.76 -13.14 -18.92
N ALA A 381 -2.72 -12.73 -18.09
CA ALA A 381 -3.98 -13.44 -17.92
C ALA A 381 -4.82 -13.44 -19.22
N LEU A 382 -4.86 -12.31 -19.94
CA LEU A 382 -5.54 -12.21 -21.23
C LEU A 382 -4.86 -13.08 -22.30
N LEU A 383 -3.53 -13.00 -22.40
CA LEU A 383 -2.74 -13.76 -23.38
C LEU A 383 -2.86 -15.27 -23.14
N ALA A 384 -2.73 -15.71 -21.88
CA ALA A 384 -2.88 -17.11 -21.50
C ALA A 384 -4.30 -17.63 -21.78
N GLY A 385 -5.33 -16.82 -21.48
CA GLY A 385 -6.71 -17.14 -21.80
C GLY A 385 -6.96 -17.30 -23.30
N TRP A 386 -6.47 -16.36 -24.11
CA TRP A 386 -6.59 -16.40 -25.57
C TRP A 386 -5.88 -17.61 -26.19
N LEU A 387 -4.64 -17.88 -25.78
CA LEU A 387 -3.87 -19.04 -26.25
C LEU A 387 -4.57 -20.37 -25.93
N THR A 388 -5.16 -20.47 -24.74
CA THR A 388 -5.88 -21.67 -24.30
C THR A 388 -7.12 -21.92 -25.16
N ILE A 389 -7.88 -20.86 -25.48
CA ILE A 389 -9.04 -20.97 -26.37
C ILE A 389 -8.62 -21.38 -27.77
N LYS A 390 -7.61 -20.71 -28.35
CA LYS A 390 -7.10 -21.00 -29.70
C LYS A 390 -6.61 -22.45 -29.84
N LYS A 391 -6.02 -23.00 -28.78
CA LYS A 391 -5.59 -24.39 -28.75
C LYS A 391 -6.78 -25.34 -28.71
N LEU A 392 -7.76 -25.07 -27.85
CA LEU A 392 -8.95 -25.92 -27.72
C LEU A 392 -9.84 -25.91 -28.98
N THR A 393 -9.84 -24.82 -29.76
CA THR A 393 -10.54 -24.80 -31.05
C THR A 393 -9.80 -25.62 -32.11
N ARG A 394 -8.46 -25.59 -32.12
CA ARG A 394 -7.63 -26.41 -33.04
C ARG A 394 -7.71 -27.92 -32.80
N PHE A 395 -7.96 -28.39 -31.57
CA PHE A 395 -8.11 -29.83 -31.28
C PHE A 395 -9.54 -30.37 -31.54
N ARG A 396 -10.48 -29.50 -31.87
CA ARG A 396 -11.88 -29.85 -32.14
C ARG A 396 -12.19 -29.92 -33.65
N GLN A 397 -11.25 -29.46 -34.48
CA GLN A 397 -11.12 -29.75 -35.90
C GLN A 397 -10.15 -30.93 -36.03
#